data_AF-W0ER71-F1
#
_entry.id   AF-W0ER71-F1
#
_cell.length_a   1.000
_cell.length_b   1.000
_cell.length_c   1.000
_cell.angle_alpha   90.00
_cell.angle_beta   90.00
_cell.angle_gamma   90.00
#
_symmetry.space_group_name_H-M   'P 1'
#
loop_
_entity.id
_entity.type
_entity.pdbx_description
1 polymer ?
#
loop_
_entity_poly.entity_id
_entity_poly.type
_entity_poly.pdbx_seq_one_letter_code
_entity_poly.pdbx_strand_id
1 'polypeptide(L)'
;MITIESLVEQGANVKLEVTPADLKMFAEAIVQRTMAARQEELNAEMRRVAEETWLNTRQVRELLNVCEGTLNLWAKRGYLVPVKVGNKNMYARSDVRRVQTGGKSESVTSYCKKKNG
;
A
#
# COMPACT_ATOMS: atom_id res chain seq x y z
N MET A 1 18.20 -18.04 -32.18
CA MET A 1 17.02 -18.73 -31.61
C MET A 1 15.84 -17.82 -31.87
N ILE A 2 14.81 -18.27 -32.59
CA ILE A 2 13.66 -17.45 -32.93
C ILE A 2 12.71 -17.48 -31.73
N THR A 3 12.39 -16.32 -31.15
CA THR A 3 11.40 -16.19 -30.06
C THR A 3 10.16 -15.48 -30.57
N ILE A 4 9.02 -15.71 -29.91
CA ILE A 4 7.76 -15.03 -30.24
C ILE A 4 7.93 -13.50 -30.12
N GLU A 5 8.72 -12.99 -29.17
CA GLU A 5 8.96 -11.54 -29.05
C GLU A 5 9.61 -10.96 -30.32
N SER A 6 10.61 -11.65 -30.86
CA SER A 6 11.30 -11.19 -32.08
C SER A 6 10.39 -11.17 -33.33
N LEU A 7 9.38 -12.05 -33.39
CA LEU A 7 8.40 -12.08 -34.49
C LEU A 7 7.34 -10.98 -34.33
N VAL A 8 6.96 -10.67 -33.08
CA VAL A 8 6.02 -9.58 -32.77
C VAL A 8 6.64 -8.21 -33.06
N GLU A 9 7.91 -8.00 -32.68
CA GLU A 9 8.63 -6.75 -32.93
C GLU A 9 8.83 -6.45 -34.43
N GLN A 10 8.94 -7.50 -35.25
CA GLN A 10 9.08 -7.37 -36.70
C GLN A 10 7.77 -6.97 -37.40
N GLY A 11 6.63 -6.96 -36.69
CA GLY A 11 5.33 -6.54 -37.22
C GLY A 11 4.83 -7.36 -38.41
N ALA A 12 5.44 -8.52 -38.65
CA ALA A 12 5.11 -9.40 -39.77
C ALA A 12 3.84 -10.18 -39.45
N ASN A 13 2.93 -10.30 -40.43
CA ASN A 13 1.74 -11.13 -40.29
C ASN A 13 2.11 -12.60 -40.56
N VAL A 14 2.42 -13.34 -39.49
CA VAL A 14 2.90 -14.73 -39.58
C VAL A 14 1.77 -15.69 -39.23
N LYS A 15 1.56 -16.71 -40.08
CA LYS A 15 0.75 -17.88 -39.73
C LYS A 15 1.64 -18.93 -39.09
N LEU A 16 1.29 -19.36 -37.89
CA LEU A 16 2.01 -20.38 -37.13
C LEU A 16 1.14 -21.63 -37.04
N GLU A 17 1.67 -22.76 -37.49
CA GLU A 17 1.10 -24.07 -37.21
C GLU A 17 1.66 -24.56 -35.87
N VAL A 18 0.77 -24.86 -34.93
CA VAL A 18 1.11 -25.31 -33.58
C VAL A 18 0.39 -26.60 -33.28
N THR A 19 1.00 -27.47 -32.48
CA THR A 19 0.32 -28.68 -32.03
C THR A 19 -0.68 -28.33 -30.91
N PRO A 20 -1.72 -29.16 -30.68
CA PRO A 20 -2.61 -28.98 -29.54
C PRO A 20 -1.89 -28.96 -28.19
N ALA A 21 -0.77 -29.70 -28.07
CA ALA A 21 0.05 -29.73 -26.86
C ALA A 21 0.74 -28.38 -26.61
N ASP A 22 1.29 -27.77 -27.66
CA ASP A 22 1.93 -26.45 -27.58
C ASP A 22 0.92 -25.36 -27.19
N LEU A 23 -0.28 -25.42 -27.77
CA LEU A 23 -1.35 -24.47 -27.43
C LEU A 23 -1.79 -24.60 -25.97
N LYS A 24 -1.88 -25.82 -25.44
CA LYS A 24 -2.18 -26.08 -24.03
C LYS A 24 -1.10 -25.52 -23.12
N MET A 25 0.17 -25.80 -23.40
CA MET A 25 1.30 -25.28 -22.60
C MET A 25 1.35 -23.75 -22.62
N PHE A 26 1.06 -23.13 -23.76
CA PHE A 26 0.99 -21.67 -23.86
C PHE A 26 -0.13 -21.09 -22.99
N ALA A 27 -1.32 -21.67 -23.02
CA ALA A 27 -2.43 -21.23 -22.17
C ALA A 27 -2.11 -21.39 -20.67
N GLU A 28 -1.55 -22.53 -20.27
CA GLU A 28 -1.13 -22.77 -18.89
C GLU A 28 -0.04 -21.78 -18.45
N ALA A 29 0.92 -21.47 -19.33
CA ALA A 29 1.97 -20.49 -19.06
C ALA A 29 1.43 -19.06 -18.89
N ILE A 30 0.44 -18.63 -19.68
CA ILE A 30 -0.23 -17.33 -19.51
C ILE A 30 -0.91 -17.27 -18.13
N VAL A 31 -1.67 -18.31 -17.77
CA VAL A 31 -2.38 -18.36 -16.50
C VAL A 31 -1.39 -18.30 -15.33
N GLN A 32 -0.33 -19.10 -15.37
CA GLN A 32 0.71 -19.10 -14.34
C GLN A 32 1.40 -17.73 -14.20
N ARG A 33 1.80 -17.09 -15.31
CA ARG A 33 2.43 -15.76 -15.28
C ARG A 33 1.50 -14.69 -14.71
N THR A 34 0.22 -14.73 -15.09
CA THR A 34 -0.79 -13.78 -14.60
C THR A 34 -1.04 -13.98 -13.10
N MET A 35 -1.10 -15.23 -12.64
CA MET A 35 -1.24 -15.54 -11.21
C MET A 35 0.00 -15.13 -10.42
N ALA A 36 1.20 -15.35 -10.95
CA ALA A 36 2.46 -14.98 -10.30
C ALA A 36 2.59 -13.46 -10.12
N ALA A 37 2.28 -12.67 -11.15
CA ALA A 37 2.30 -11.21 -11.07
C ALA A 37 1.32 -10.68 -10.01
N ARG A 38 0.10 -11.23 -9.97
CA ARG A 38 -0.91 -10.88 -8.96
C ARG A 38 -0.47 -11.28 -7.55
N GLN A 39 0.18 -12.43 -7.41
CA GLN A 39 0.66 -12.92 -6.12
C GLN A 39 1.82 -12.06 -5.60
N GLU A 40 2.67 -11.54 -6.48
CA GLU A 40 3.77 -10.66 -6.11
C GLU A 40 3.25 -9.32 -5.56
N GLU A 41 2.21 -8.74 -6.17
CA GLU A 41 1.53 -7.54 -5.63
C GLU A 41 0.89 -7.79 -4.27
N LEU A 42 0.17 -8.91 -4.12
CA LEU A 42 -0.42 -9.32 -2.85
C LEU A 42 0.63 -9.56 -1.78
N ASN A 43 1.74 -10.24 -2.13
CA ASN A 43 2.83 -10.51 -1.21
C ASN A 43 3.59 -9.24 -0.84
N ALA A 44 3.75 -8.29 -1.77
CA ALA A 44 4.35 -6.99 -1.48
C ALA A 44 3.47 -6.20 -0.49
N GLU A 45 2.16 -6.19 -0.68
CA GLU A 45 1.24 -5.53 0.25
C GLU A 45 1.19 -6.25 1.61
N MET A 46 1.16 -7.58 1.62
CA MET A 46 1.27 -8.36 2.86
C MET A 46 2.60 -8.14 3.59
N ARG A 47 3.72 -7.97 2.87
CA ARG A 47 5.01 -7.62 3.47
C ARG A 47 4.98 -6.22 4.09
N ARG A 48 4.35 -5.25 3.43
CA ARG A 48 4.18 -3.89 3.98
C ARG A 48 3.31 -3.89 5.24
N VAL A 49 2.27 -4.73 5.27
CA VAL A 49 1.44 -4.93 6.45
C VAL A 49 2.18 -5.70 7.55
N ALA A 50 2.99 -6.71 7.21
CA ALA A 50 3.78 -7.48 8.17
C ALA A 50 4.92 -6.67 8.78
N GLU A 51 5.48 -5.72 8.03
CA GLU A 51 6.48 -4.75 8.49
C GLU A 51 5.84 -3.55 9.22
N GLU A 52 4.51 -3.52 9.38
CA GLU A 52 3.80 -2.46 10.08
C GLU A 52 4.26 -2.40 11.54
N THR A 53 5.03 -1.36 11.82
CA THR A 53 5.59 -1.14 13.15
C THR A 53 4.59 -0.35 13.98
N TRP A 54 4.32 -0.81 15.19
CA TRP A 54 3.44 -0.11 16.12
C TRP A 54 4.24 0.84 17.02
N LEU A 55 3.77 2.07 17.13
CA LEU A 55 4.39 3.12 17.93
C LEU A 55 3.54 3.42 19.17
N ASN A 56 4.18 3.60 20.32
CA ASN A 56 3.48 4.02 21.53
C ASN A 56 3.27 5.55 21.55
N THR A 57 2.41 6.03 22.46
CA THR A 57 2.10 7.47 22.60
C THR A 57 3.36 8.35 22.74
N ARG A 58 4.39 7.89 23.46
CA ARG A 58 5.62 8.68 23.64
C ARG A 58 6.35 8.88 22.32
N GLN A 59 6.55 7.79 21.57
CA GLN A 59 7.22 7.81 20.27
C GLN A 59 6.45 8.67 19.25
N VAL A 60 5.12 8.58 19.22
CA VAL A 60 4.30 9.40 18.32
C VAL A 60 4.39 10.88 18.67
N ARG A 61 4.40 11.23 19.96
CA ARG A 61 4.59 12.60 20.42
C ARG A 61 5.95 13.15 20.02
N GLU A 62 7.01 12.38 20.22
CA GLU A 62 8.37 12.75 19.83
C GLU A 62 8.48 12.94 18.30
N LEU A 63 7.87 12.03 17.53
CA LEU A 63 7.94 12.06 16.07
C LEU A 63 7.14 13.20 15.44
N LEU A 64 5.93 13.48 15.95
CA LEU A 64 5.05 14.53 15.45
C LEU A 64 5.25 15.88 16.15
N ASN A 65 6.10 15.92 17.18
CA ASN A 65 6.34 17.06 18.05
C ASN A 65 5.04 17.70 18.60
N VAL A 66 4.14 16.86 19.11
CA VAL A 66 2.84 17.28 19.68
C VAL A 66 2.68 16.86 21.13
N CYS A 67 1.80 17.56 21.86
CA CYS A 67 1.42 17.17 23.21
C CYS A 67 0.33 16.08 23.22
N GLU A 68 0.17 15.41 24.37
CA GLU A 68 -0.86 14.38 24.56
C GLU A 68 -2.28 14.91 24.38
N GLY A 69 -2.54 16.16 24.77
CA GLY A 69 -3.83 16.81 24.54
C GLY A 69 -4.22 16.84 23.05
N THR A 70 -3.24 17.09 22.18
CA THR A 70 -3.44 17.06 20.71
C THR A 70 -3.76 15.66 20.23
N LEU A 71 -3.05 14.63 20.69
CA LEU A 71 -3.36 13.24 20.33
C LEU A 71 -4.76 12.81 20.81
N ASN A 72 -5.17 13.23 22.00
CA ASN A 72 -6.51 12.98 22.52
C ASN A 72 -7.59 13.67 21.68
N LEU A 73 -7.34 14.92 21.24
CA LEU A 73 -8.23 15.63 20.34
C LEU A 73 -8.34 14.94 18.97
N TRP A 74 -7.21 14.48 18.42
CA TRP A 74 -7.16 13.75 17.16
C TRP A 74 -7.88 12.42 17.23
N ALA A 75 -7.73 11.68 18.33
CA ALA A 75 -8.48 10.44 18.57
C ALA A 75 -10.00 10.71 18.60
N LYS A 76 -10.45 11.73 19.35
CA LYS A 76 -11.87 12.13 19.41
C LYS A 76 -12.44 12.54 18.06
N ARG A 77 -11.60 13.12 17.20
CA ARG A 77 -11.98 13.62 15.87
C ARG A 77 -11.73 12.62 14.73
N GLY A 78 -11.17 11.44 15.03
CA GLY A 78 -10.88 10.40 14.02
C GLY A 78 -9.61 10.62 13.18
N TYR A 79 -8.76 11.60 13.50
CA TYR A 79 -7.55 11.92 12.72
C TYR A 79 -6.44 10.89 12.87
N LEU A 80 -6.21 10.49 14.12
CA LEU A 80 -5.19 9.53 14.50
C LEU A 80 -5.73 8.79 15.72
N VAL A 81 -6.32 7.62 15.47
CA VAL A 81 -7.03 6.84 16.49
C VAL A 81 -6.08 5.77 17.01
N PRO A 82 -5.79 5.74 18.32
CA PRO A 82 -4.98 4.67 18.89
C PRO A 82 -5.77 3.36 18.94
N VAL A 83 -5.07 2.25 18.74
CA VAL A 83 -5.53 0.91 19.08
C VAL A 83 -5.09 0.58 20.50
N LYS A 84 -5.97 -0.03 21.28
CA LYS A 84 -5.66 -0.51 22.63
C LYS A 84 -4.95 -1.86 22.55
N VAL A 85 -3.71 -1.91 23.03
CA VAL A 85 -2.94 -3.15 23.22
C VAL A 85 -2.67 -3.30 24.71
N GLY A 86 -3.50 -4.11 25.37
CA GLY A 86 -3.59 -4.11 26.84
C GLY A 86 -4.00 -2.72 27.37
N ASN A 87 -3.23 -2.19 28.31
CA ASN A 87 -3.46 -0.84 28.85
C ASN A 87 -2.75 0.29 28.08
N LYS A 88 -2.01 -0.02 27.01
CA LYS A 88 -1.23 0.96 26.25
C LYS A 88 -1.97 1.37 24.98
N ASN A 89 -1.86 2.65 24.63
CA ASN A 89 -2.27 3.17 23.33
C ASN A 89 -1.12 2.94 22.33
N MET A 90 -1.45 2.29 21.22
CA MET A 90 -0.53 2.05 20.12
C MET A 90 -1.09 2.66 18.83
N TYR A 91 -0.20 3.09 17.95
CA TYR A 91 -0.52 3.73 16.69
C TYR A 91 0.23 3.01 15.57
N ALA A 92 -0.45 2.74 14.45
CA ALA A 92 0.23 2.21 13.27
C ALA A 92 1.20 3.27 12.72
N ARG A 93 2.41 2.87 12.35
CA ARG A 93 3.41 3.77 11.76
C ARG A 93 2.93 4.32 10.43
N SER A 94 2.14 3.58 9.66
CA SER A 94 1.45 4.06 8.46
C SER A 94 0.49 5.21 8.75
N ASP A 95 -0.36 5.11 9.77
CA ASP A 95 -1.27 6.18 10.17
C ASP A 95 -0.52 7.43 10.62
N VAL A 96 0.54 7.25 11.43
CA VAL A 96 1.39 8.34 11.89
C VAL A 96 2.09 9.02 10.71
N ARG A 97 2.58 8.23 9.74
CA ARG A 97 3.17 8.76 8.50
C ARG A 97 2.15 9.51 7.67
N ARG A 98 0.92 9.00 7.52
CA ARG A 98 -0.18 9.67 6.79
C ARG A 98 -0.42 11.07 7.35
N VAL A 99 -0.45 11.18 8.68
CA VAL A 99 -0.60 12.47 9.39
C VAL A 99 0.63 13.37 9.18
N GLN A 100 1.83 12.81 9.20
CA GLN A 100 3.09 13.54 9.03
C GLN A 100 3.27 14.09 7.61
N THR A 101 2.97 13.29 6.59
CA THR A 101 3.11 13.68 5.18
C THR A 101 1.96 14.55 4.68
N GLY A 102 0.91 14.74 5.50
CA GLY A 102 -0.18 15.68 5.28
C GLY A 102 -0.55 15.84 3.82
N GLY A 103 -1.11 14.78 3.20
CA GLY A 103 -1.50 14.81 1.78
C GLY A 103 -2.14 16.16 1.46
N LYS A 104 -1.53 16.90 0.52
CA LYS A 104 -1.50 18.37 0.34
C LYS A 104 -2.85 19.13 0.28
N SER A 105 -3.79 18.86 1.18
CA SER A 105 -4.97 19.67 1.39
C SER A 105 -5.19 19.74 2.89
N GLU A 106 -4.79 20.88 3.45
CA GLU A 106 -5.05 21.33 4.82
C GLU A 106 -4.03 20.85 5.86
N SER A 107 -3.06 21.74 6.12
CA SER A 107 -2.28 21.72 7.36
C SER A 107 -3.18 21.57 8.60
N VAL A 108 -2.66 21.01 9.68
CA VAL A 108 -3.36 20.80 10.97
C VAL A 108 -4.09 22.07 11.46
N THR A 109 -3.52 23.25 11.17
CA THR A 109 -4.11 24.56 11.50
C THR A 109 -5.39 24.86 10.72
N SER A 110 -5.48 24.44 9.45
CA SER A 110 -6.64 24.68 8.57
C SER A 110 -7.88 23.87 8.98
N TYR A 111 -7.71 22.61 9.40
CA TYR A 111 -8.83 21.80 9.86
C TYR A 111 -9.47 22.37 11.14
N CYS A 112 -8.67 22.90 12.06
CA CYS A 112 -9.19 23.51 13.30
C CYS A 112 -9.98 24.81 13.07
N LYS A 113 -9.74 25.52 11.97
CA LYS A 113 -10.44 26.78 11.64
C LYS A 113 -11.82 26.57 11.01
N LYS A 114 -12.07 25.43 10.35
CA LYS A 114 -13.32 25.17 9.59
C LYS A 114 -14.57 24.89 10.43
N LYS A 115 -14.45 24.63 11.74
CA LYS A 115 -15.59 24.24 12.59
C LYS A 115 -16.11 25.33 13.54
N ASN A 116 -15.51 26.54 13.48
CA ASN A 116 -15.95 27.70 14.25
C ASN A 116 -16.59 28.79 13.36
N GLY A 117 -17.04 28.41 12.15
CA GLY A 117 -17.89 29.22 11.28
C GLY A 117 -19.30 28.65 11.25
#